data_AF-A0AAW9EFQ2-F1
#
_entry.id   AF-A0AAW9EFQ2-F1
#
_cell.length_a   1.000
_cell.length_b   1.000
_cell.length_c   1.000
_cell.angle_alpha   90.00
_cell.angle_beta   90.00
_cell.angle_gamma   90.00
#
_symmetry.space_group_name_H-M   'P 1'
#
loop_
_entity.id
_entity.type
_entity.pdbx_description
1 polymer ?
#
loop_
_entity_poly.entity_id
_entity_poly.type
_entity_poly.pdbx_seq_one_letter_code
_entity_poly.pdbx_strand_id
1 'polypeptide(L)'
;LFASVLILSLLPSHAFAQFPSVISHPLPGGGQSWSLPVQTLIFITALGFIPAVLLMMTSFTRIIIVLGLLRNALGTPSAPPNQVVLG
;
A
#
# COMPACT_ATOMS: atom_id res chain seq x y z
N LEU A 1 6.46 32.60 34.77
CA LEU A 1 6.29 31.20 35.22
C LEU A 1 5.18 30.48 34.44
N PHE A 2 3.93 30.93 34.48
CA PHE A 2 2.82 30.35 33.70
C PHE A 2 3.03 30.32 32.17
N ALA A 3 3.55 31.39 31.57
CA ALA A 3 3.81 31.44 30.12
C ALA A 3 4.88 30.43 29.65
N SER A 4 5.86 30.12 30.52
CA SER A 4 6.91 29.14 30.21
C SER A 4 6.39 27.70 30.21
N VAL A 5 5.36 27.40 31.02
CA VAL A 5 4.70 26.08 31.06
C VAL A 5 3.85 25.87 29.81
N LEU A 6 3.18 26.93 29.33
CA LEU A 6 2.35 26.87 28.13
C LEU A 6 3.18 26.67 26.85
N ILE A 7 4.36 27.29 26.77
CA ILE A 7 5.32 27.07 25.66
C ILE A 7 5.86 25.63 25.67
N LEU A 8 6.08 25.04 26.85
CA LEU A 8 6.54 23.66 26.98
C LEU A 8 5.48 22.62 26.59
N SER A 9 4.19 22.93 26.77
CA SER A 9 3.07 22.09 26.28
C SER A 9 2.81 22.18 24.77
N LEU A 10 3.40 23.17 24.09
CA LEU A 10 3.32 23.33 22.63
C LEU A 10 4.45 22.61 21.88
N LEU A 11 5.45 22.06 22.58
CA LEU A 11 6.38 21.14 21.94
C LEU A 11 5.56 19.90 21.56
N PRO A 12 5.44 19.55 20.26
CA PRO A 12 4.93 18.24 19.91
C PRO A 12 5.82 17.25 20.65
N SER A 13 5.20 16.51 21.56
CA SER A 13 5.78 15.32 22.17
C SER A 13 6.47 14.60 21.02
N HIS A 14 7.79 14.51 21.10
CA HIS A 14 8.57 13.92 20.05
C HIS A 14 8.04 12.51 19.93
N ALA A 15 7.20 12.30 18.92
CA ALA A 15 6.76 11.01 18.48
C ALA A 15 8.03 10.41 17.89
N PHE A 16 8.88 9.90 18.78
CA PHE A 16 9.94 9.00 18.39
C PHE A 16 9.21 7.93 17.59
N ALA A 17 9.45 7.93 16.28
CA ALA A 17 9.18 6.78 15.46
C ALA A 17 10.02 5.67 16.09
N GLN A 18 9.40 4.91 16.99
CA GLN A 18 10.03 3.76 17.60
C GLN A 18 10.31 2.82 16.44
N PHE A 19 11.54 2.85 15.96
CA PHE A 19 12.00 1.97 14.90
C PHE A 19 11.62 0.56 15.33
N PRO A 20 10.76 -0.13 14.57
CA PRO A 20 10.34 -1.47 14.93
C PRO A 20 11.60 -2.30 15.14
N SER A 21 11.83 -2.74 16.37
CA SER A 21 12.92 -3.63 16.67
C SER A 21 12.64 -4.93 15.92
N VAL A 22 13.30 -5.14 14.77
CA VAL A 22 13.16 -6.33 13.93
C VAL A 22 13.95 -7.45 14.60
N ILE A 23 13.44 -7.97 15.70
CA ILE A 23 14.00 -9.15 16.38
C ILE A 23 13.17 -10.34 15.92
N SER A 24 13.72 -11.12 15.00
CA SER A 24 13.24 -12.47 14.76
C SER A 24 13.57 -13.30 16.00
N HIS A 25 12.56 -13.62 16.82
CA HIS A 25 12.73 -14.63 17.85
C HIS A 25 12.47 -16.00 17.21
N PRO A 26 13.48 -16.91 17.13
CA PRO A 26 13.29 -18.25 16.62
C PRO A 26 12.47 -19.06 17.63
N LEU A 27 11.31 -19.55 17.24
CA LEU A 27 10.51 -20.48 18.04
C LEU A 27 11.06 -21.92 17.86
N PRO A 28 11.03 -22.76 18.92
CA PRO A 28 11.41 -24.17 18.82
C PRO A 28 10.39 -24.89 17.91
N GLY A 29 10.76 -25.12 16.64
CA GLY A 29 9.85 -25.60 15.60
C GLY A 29 10.09 -24.98 14.22
N GLY A 30 11.04 -24.06 14.08
CA GLY A 30 11.43 -23.46 12.79
C GLY A 30 10.58 -22.26 12.36
N GLY A 31 9.61 -21.83 13.18
CA GLY A 31 8.88 -20.59 12.99
C GLY A 31 9.66 -19.39 13.53
N GLN A 32 9.73 -18.30 12.76
CA GLN A 32 10.25 -17.02 13.25
C GLN A 32 9.06 -16.18 13.71
N SER A 33 8.99 -15.80 14.98
CA SER A 33 8.00 -14.80 15.41
C SER A 33 8.53 -13.42 15.03
N TRP A 34 7.93 -12.84 13.98
CA TRP A 34 8.24 -11.50 13.52
C TRP A 34 7.69 -10.45 14.50
N SER A 35 8.38 -9.32 14.63
CA SER A 35 7.93 -8.20 15.45
C SER A 35 6.54 -7.72 15.00
N LEU A 36 5.64 -7.41 15.96
CA LEU A 36 4.26 -6.97 15.67
C LEU A 36 4.17 -5.90 14.56
N PRO A 37 5.05 -4.88 14.49
CA PRO A 37 4.95 -3.88 13.42
C PRO A 37 5.29 -4.43 12.04
N VAL A 38 6.23 -5.38 11.92
CA VAL A 38 6.59 -6.02 10.65
C VAL A 38 5.47 -6.93 10.18
N GLN A 39 4.86 -7.69 11.10
CA GLN A 39 3.70 -8.51 10.80
C GLN A 39 2.51 -7.66 10.31
N THR A 40 2.21 -6.55 10.99
CA THR A 40 1.15 -5.63 10.59
C THR A 40 1.47 -4.94 9.26
N LEU A 41 2.73 -4.56 9.00
CA LEU A 41 3.17 -3.98 7.73
C LEU A 41 2.88 -4.93 6.56
N ILE A 42 3.29 -6.19 6.67
CA ILE A 42 3.04 -7.20 5.64
C ILE A 42 1.52 -7.42 5.46
N PHE A 43 0.75 -7.40 6.55
CA PHE A 43 -0.70 -7.55 6.51
C PHE A 43 -1.39 -6.42 5.74
N ILE A 44 -1.06 -5.15 6.01
CA ILE A 44 -1.65 -4.01 5.29
C ILE A 44 -1.19 -3.97 3.82
N THR A 45 0.05 -4.37 3.53
CA THR A 45 0.54 -4.49 2.16
C THR A 45 -0.23 -5.57 1.41
N ALA A 46 -0.46 -6.73 2.03
CA ALA A 46 -1.24 -7.81 1.44
C ALA A 46 -2.70 -7.37 1.18
N LEU A 47 -3.36 -6.73 2.15
CA LEU A 47 -4.72 -6.21 1.99
C LEU A 47 -4.83 -5.20 0.83
N GLY A 48 -3.85 -4.29 0.69
CA GLY A 48 -3.83 -3.33 -0.42
C GLY A 48 -3.58 -3.96 -1.78
N PHE A 49 -2.95 -5.14 -1.84
CA PHE A 49 -2.63 -5.83 -3.09
C PHE A 49 -3.77 -6.73 -3.61
N ILE A 50 -4.66 -7.22 -2.72
CA ILE A 50 -5.84 -8.02 -3.08
C ILE A 50 -6.66 -7.41 -4.24
N PRO A 51 -7.06 -6.13 -4.23
CA PRO A 51 -7.87 -5.58 -5.33
C PRO A 51 -7.13 -5.63 -6.67
N ALA A 52 -5.82 -5.37 -6.69
CA ALA A 52 -5.02 -5.43 -7.91
C ALA A 52 -4.97 -6.86 -8.46
N VAL A 53 -4.74 -7.85 -7.60
CA VAL A 53 -4.71 -9.26 -8.00
C VAL A 53 -6.08 -9.73 -8.46
N LEU A 54 -7.16 -9.35 -7.79
CA LEU A 54 -8.52 -9.67 -8.22
C LEU A 54 -8.82 -9.10 -9.60
N LEU A 55 -8.42 -7.87 -9.89
CA LEU A 55 -8.56 -7.33 -11.25
C LEU A 55 -7.73 -8.12 -12.26
N MET A 56 -6.48 -8.48 -11.93
CA MET A 56 -5.59 -9.27 -12.79
C MET A 56 -6.09 -10.68 -13.09
N MET A 57 -6.80 -11.32 -12.14
CA MET A 57 -7.37 -12.66 -12.30
C MET A 57 -8.67 -12.67 -13.10
N THR A 58 -9.25 -11.51 -13.43
CA THR A 58 -10.53 -11.41 -14.14
C THR A 58 -10.35 -11.03 -15.61
N SER A 59 -11.39 -11.26 -16.42
CA SER A 59 -11.46 -10.86 -17.83
C SER A 59 -11.25 -9.36 -18.05
N PHE A 60 -11.37 -8.55 -17.00
CA PHE A 60 -11.16 -7.11 -17.02
C PHE A 60 -9.80 -6.72 -17.61
N THR A 61 -8.71 -7.38 -17.18
CA THR A 61 -7.37 -7.12 -17.72
C THR A 61 -7.26 -7.47 -19.21
N ARG A 62 -7.91 -8.55 -19.65
CA ARG A 62 -7.93 -8.93 -21.08
C ARG A 62 -8.70 -7.91 -21.92
N ILE A 63 -9.82 -7.37 -21.43
CA ILE A 63 -10.59 -6.34 -22.12
C ILE A 63 -9.76 -5.06 -22.28
N ILE A 64 -9.07 -4.60 -21.23
CA ILE A 64 -8.19 -3.42 -21.29
C ILE A 64 -7.07 -3.62 -22.32
N ILE A 65 -6.41 -4.79 -22.31
CA ILE A 65 -5.31 -5.06 -23.25
C ILE A 65 -5.82 -5.09 -24.69
N VAL A 66 -6.95 -5.74 -24.97
CA VAL A 66 -7.51 -5.81 -26.33
C VAL A 66 -7.94 -4.43 -26.83
N LEU A 67 -8.60 -3.62 -25.99
CA LEU A 67 -8.94 -2.24 -26.33
C LEU A 67 -7.69 -1.37 -26.54
N GLY A 68 -6.64 -1.58 -25.75
CA GLY A 68 -5.35 -0.92 -25.92
C GLY A 68 -4.63 -1.29 -27.24
N LEU A 69 -4.73 -2.56 -27.65
CA LEU A 69 -4.22 -3.03 -28.94
C LEU A 69 -5.05 -2.46 -30.11
N LEU A 70 -6.38 -2.43 -29.98
CA LEU A 70 -7.28 -1.78 -30.95
C LEU A 70 -6.97 -0.28 -31.09
N ARG A 71 -6.67 0.42 -29.99
CA ARG A 71 -6.25 1.84 -30.01
C ARG A 71 -4.97 2.05 -30.82
N ASN A 72 -3.95 1.22 -30.60
CA ASN A 72 -2.68 1.32 -31.33
C ASN A 72 -2.86 1.05 -32.82
N ALA A 73 -3.77 0.13 -33.18
CA ALA A 73 -4.08 -0.19 -34.58
C ALA A 73 -4.89 0.92 -35.28
N LEU A 74 -5.77 1.62 -34.56
CA LEU A 74 -6.64 2.67 -35.12
C LEU A 74 -5.97 4.05 -35.23
N GLY A 75 -4.75 4.24 -34.71
CA GLY A 75 -3.99 5.49 -34.83
C GLY A 75 -4.65 6.72 -34.19
N THR A 76 -5.79 6.55 -33.51
CA THR A 76 -6.55 7.61 -32.85
C THR A 76 -6.31 7.54 -31.34
N PRO A 77 -5.42 8.38 -30.77
CA PRO A 77 -5.19 8.42 -29.33
C PRO A 77 -6.40 8.96 -28.54
N SER A 78 -7.46 9.41 -29.22
CA SER A 78 -8.66 9.99 -28.59
C SER A 78 -9.77 8.98 -28.25
N ALA A 79 -9.54 7.67 -28.41
CA ALA A 79 -10.45 6.68 -27.84
C ALA A 79 -10.36 6.77 -26.31
N PRO A 80 -11.50 6.96 -25.62
CA PRO A 80 -11.52 7.56 -24.30
C PRO A 80 -10.77 6.68 -23.29
N PRO A 81 -9.96 7.33 -22.42
CA PRO A 81 -8.85 6.73 -21.68
C PRO A 81 -9.30 5.62 -20.73
N ASN A 82 -8.34 4.85 -20.21
CA ASN A 82 -8.57 3.83 -19.18
C ASN A 82 -9.43 4.31 -18.00
N GLN A 83 -9.61 5.64 -17.80
CA GLN A 83 -10.53 6.26 -16.84
C GLN A 83 -12.03 6.06 -17.11
N VAL A 84 -12.51 5.91 -18.36
CA VAL A 84 -13.93 5.53 -18.64
C VAL A 84 -14.14 4.02 -18.67
N VAL A 85 -13.06 3.24 -18.66
CA VAL A 85 -13.11 1.77 -18.53
C VAL A 85 -12.94 1.36 -17.06
N LEU A 86 -12.25 2.17 -16.24
CA LEU A 86 -12.16 2.03 -14.78
C LEU A 86 -13.27 2.74 -14.00
N GLY A 87 -13.92 3.76 -14.60
CA GLY A 87 -15.03 4.52 -13.99
C GLY A 87 -16.37 4.04 -14.51
#